data_AF-A0AA39KR20-F1
#
_entry.id   AF-A0AA39KR20-F1
#
_cell.length_a   1.000
_cell.length_b   1.000
_cell.length_c   1.000
_cell.angle_alpha   90.00
_cell.angle_beta   90.00
_cell.angle_gamma   90.00
#
_symmetry.space_group_name_H-M   'P 1'
#
loop_
_entity.id
_entity.type
_entity.pdbx_description
1 polymer ?
#
loop_
_entity_poly.entity_id
_entity_poly.type
_entity_poly.pdbx_seq_one_letter_code
_entity_poly.pdbx_strand_id
1 'polypeptide(L)'
;MLYASQLLDRYKNAIAMQLYKVQQSNLTVNDLIPDNLQPLKLTNEEEVFNLLVTEEKANKTLEDSFCMSLLQEYENKYFNLFNDDNTNEEPVNDTPPQDKTQPCVWRDDETLLLLSSYEQYQKSYDNGQITNLKFVKLIMEQMKAHEVDKTREQCINKILDDMFSKKPWIKPLSLAGNSVPLTDISNDSLTSPPCKKMKLALTQAKINYFEDAIKNRQLKREEKASYNERKLQMFEKIAESLKK
;
A
#
# COMPACT_ATOMS: atom_id res chain seq x y z
N MET A 1 -3.30 -18.92 0.96
CA MET A 1 -2.65 -17.72 0.33
C MET A 1 -2.39 -17.87 -1.17
N LEU A 2 -2.05 -19.06 -1.71
CA LEU A 2 -1.83 -19.28 -3.15
C LEU A 2 -3.02 -18.91 -4.07
N TYR A 3 -4.26 -19.12 -3.60
CA TYR A 3 -5.47 -18.86 -4.39
C TYR A 3 -5.74 -17.37 -4.66
N ALA A 4 -5.44 -16.50 -3.68
CA ALA A 4 -5.65 -15.06 -3.81
C ALA A 4 -4.69 -14.42 -4.82
N SER A 5 -3.44 -14.90 -4.89
CA SER A 5 -2.45 -14.45 -5.88
C SER A 5 -2.88 -14.81 -7.30
N GLN A 6 -3.36 -16.04 -7.51
CA GLN A 6 -3.79 -16.50 -8.83
C GLN A 6 -5.04 -15.76 -9.32
N LEU A 7 -5.94 -15.40 -8.41
CA LEU A 7 -7.14 -14.62 -8.74
C LEU A 7 -6.78 -13.19 -9.15
N LEU A 8 -5.82 -12.57 -8.45
CA LEU A 8 -5.34 -11.22 -8.75
C LEU A 8 -4.65 -11.15 -10.11
N ASP A 9 -3.84 -12.16 -10.46
CA ASP A 9 -3.15 -12.21 -11.75
C ASP A 9 -4.13 -12.39 -12.92
N ARG A 10 -5.19 -13.19 -12.75
CA ARG A 10 -6.24 -13.33 -13.76
C ARG A 10 -7.01 -12.02 -13.97
N TYR A 11 -7.27 -11.29 -12.89
CA TYR A 11 -7.99 -10.01 -12.95
C TYR A 11 -7.15 -8.92 -13.66
N LYS A 12 -5.85 -8.87 -13.36
CA LYS A 12 -4.91 -7.95 -14.03
C LYS A 12 -4.81 -8.22 -15.53
N ASN A 13 -4.69 -9.49 -15.92
CA ASN A 13 -4.62 -9.87 -17.34
C ASN A 13 -5.92 -9.55 -18.09
N ALA A 14 -7.08 -9.72 -17.46
CA ALA A 14 -8.37 -9.36 -18.07
C ALA A 14 -8.49 -7.85 -18.31
N ILE A 15 -8.04 -7.02 -17.37
CA ILE A 15 -8.06 -5.54 -17.51
C ILE A 15 -7.09 -5.09 -18.61
N ALA A 16 -5.87 -5.64 -18.63
CA ALA A 16 -4.89 -5.31 -19.67
C ALA A 16 -5.41 -5.63 -21.08
N MET A 17 -6.08 -6.77 -21.25
CA MET A 17 -6.70 -7.17 -22.52
C MET A 17 -7.83 -6.22 -22.96
N GLN A 18 -8.60 -5.65 -22.02
CA GLN A 18 -9.66 -4.70 -22.36
C GLN A 18 -9.10 -3.33 -22.74
N LEU A 19 -8.10 -2.84 -22.00
CA LEU A 19 -7.43 -1.58 -22.31
C LEU A 19 -6.72 -1.63 -23.67
N TYR A 20 -6.09 -2.76 -23.99
CA TYR A 20 -5.45 -2.96 -25.29
C TYR A 20 -6.46 -2.92 -26.45
N LYS A 21 -7.65 -3.52 -26.27
CA LYS A 21 -8.72 -3.45 -27.26
C LYS A 21 -9.23 -2.03 -27.49
N VAL A 22 -9.37 -1.24 -26.41
CA VAL A 22 -9.77 0.18 -26.49
C VAL A 22 -8.73 1.00 -27.25
N GLN A 23 -7.44 0.73 -27.03
CA GLN A 23 -6.34 1.45 -27.66
C GLN A 23 -6.21 1.13 -29.16
N GLN A 24 -6.50 -0.11 -29.57
CA GLN A 24 -6.52 -0.53 -30.97
C GLN A 24 -7.68 0.07 -31.77
N SER A 25 -8.78 0.47 -31.11
CA SER A 25 -10.01 0.89 -31.79
C SER A 25 -10.22 2.41 -31.89
N ASN A 26 -9.28 3.26 -31.47
CA ASN A 26 -9.43 4.74 -31.44
C ASN A 26 -10.78 5.20 -30.83
N LEU A 27 -11.31 4.42 -29.86
CA LEU A 27 -12.59 4.70 -29.21
C LEU A 27 -12.33 5.33 -27.84
N THR A 28 -13.11 6.34 -27.48
CA THR A 28 -13.07 6.97 -26.17
C THR A 28 -13.77 6.08 -25.13
N VAL A 29 -13.30 6.15 -23.88
CA VAL A 29 -13.69 5.27 -22.75
C VAL A 29 -15.19 5.27 -22.42
N ASN A 30 -15.99 6.18 -23.00
CA ASN A 30 -17.41 6.35 -22.69
C ASN A 30 -18.37 5.44 -23.47
N ASP A 31 -17.91 4.67 -24.46
CA ASP A 31 -18.79 3.90 -25.35
C ASP A 31 -18.88 2.38 -25.06
N LEU A 32 -18.42 1.91 -23.90
CA LEU A 32 -18.48 0.48 -23.53
C LEU A 32 -19.47 0.19 -22.40
N ILE A 33 -20.76 0.29 -22.72
CA ILE A 33 -21.74 -0.71 -22.26
C ILE A 33 -22.40 -1.28 -23.51
N PRO A 34 -22.09 -2.53 -23.90
CA PRO A 34 -23.00 -3.27 -24.77
C PRO A 34 -23.39 -4.64 -24.18
N ASP A 35 -24.70 -4.79 -23.99
CA ASP A 35 -25.41 -6.07 -23.89
C ASP A 35 -25.37 -6.80 -25.25
N ASN A 36 -24.30 -7.56 -25.51
CA ASN A 36 -24.26 -8.81 -26.29
C ASN A 36 -22.89 -9.01 -26.95
N LEU A 37 -22.25 -10.12 -26.63
CA LEU A 37 -21.03 -10.59 -27.27
C LEU A 37 -21.36 -11.58 -28.40
N GLN A 38 -20.93 -11.29 -29.62
CA GLN A 38 -20.56 -12.32 -30.60
C GLN A 38 -19.06 -12.22 -30.91
N PRO A 39 -18.34 -13.36 -31.03
CA PRO A 39 -16.89 -13.36 -31.20
C PRO A 39 -16.46 -13.14 -32.66
N LEU A 40 -15.54 -12.20 -32.87
CA LEU A 40 -14.77 -12.02 -34.10
C LEU A 40 -13.78 -13.17 -34.29
N LYS A 41 -13.80 -13.79 -35.48
CA LYS A 41 -12.77 -14.75 -35.94
C LYS A 41 -11.62 -13.99 -36.59
N LEU A 42 -10.41 -14.13 -36.05
CA LEU A 42 -9.15 -13.74 -36.70
C LEU A 42 -8.52 -15.00 -37.31
N THR A 43 -8.11 -14.95 -38.58
CA THR A 43 -7.76 -16.13 -39.39
C THR A 43 -6.33 -16.16 -39.92
N ASN A 44 -5.37 -15.45 -39.32
CA ASN A 44 -3.96 -15.57 -39.73
C ASN A 44 -2.99 -15.58 -38.56
N GLU A 45 -2.17 -16.63 -38.50
CA GLU A 45 -1.23 -16.90 -37.40
C GLU A 45 0.05 -16.05 -37.49
N GLU A 46 0.42 -15.57 -38.68
CA GLU A 46 1.62 -14.73 -38.89
C GLU A 46 1.46 -13.29 -38.38
N GLU A 47 0.24 -12.74 -38.38
CA GLU A 47 -0.04 -11.41 -37.81
C GLU A 47 0.01 -11.43 -36.27
N VAL A 48 -0.35 -12.56 -35.66
CA VAL A 48 -0.30 -12.74 -34.19
C VAL A 48 1.15 -12.76 -33.71
N PHE A 49 2.07 -13.38 -34.47
CA PHE A 49 3.46 -13.55 -34.06
C PHE A 49 4.29 -12.25 -34.13
N ASN A 50 4.06 -11.40 -35.15
CA ASN A 50 4.75 -10.10 -35.25
C ASN A 50 4.26 -9.07 -34.21
N LEU A 51 3.02 -9.19 -33.74
CA LEU A 51 2.50 -8.39 -32.63
C LEU A 51 3.20 -8.73 -31.29
N LEU A 52 3.40 -10.02 -31.02
CA LEU A 52 4.02 -10.53 -29.78
C LEU A 52 5.49 -10.12 -29.61
N VAL A 53 6.25 -10.02 -30.70
CA VAL A 53 7.70 -9.69 -30.66
C VAL A 53 7.95 -8.19 -30.42
N THR A 54 6.98 -7.31 -30.74
CA THR A 54 7.09 -5.87 -30.48
C THR A 54 6.60 -5.47 -29.08
N GLU A 55 5.69 -6.25 -28.48
CA GLU A 55 5.21 -6.09 -27.09
C GLU A 55 6.31 -6.28 -26.03
N GLU A 56 7.21 -7.25 -26.20
CA GLU A 56 8.18 -7.62 -25.15
C GLU A 56 9.27 -6.55 -24.93
N LYS A 57 9.58 -5.76 -25.97
CA LYS A 57 10.49 -4.60 -25.89
C LYS A 57 9.80 -3.33 -25.36
N ALA A 58 8.51 -3.16 -25.60
CA ALA A 58 7.73 -2.03 -25.07
C ALA A 58 7.43 -2.21 -23.57
N ASN A 59 7.07 -3.42 -23.14
CA ASN A 59 6.70 -3.73 -21.75
C ASN A 59 7.85 -3.56 -20.74
N LYS A 60 9.10 -3.79 -21.15
CA LYS A 60 10.27 -3.62 -20.26
C LYS A 60 10.58 -2.15 -19.92
N THR A 61 10.16 -1.20 -20.75
CA THR A 61 10.35 0.24 -20.52
C THR A 61 9.12 0.89 -19.89
N LEU A 62 7.93 0.31 -20.12
CA LEU A 62 6.69 0.76 -19.50
C LEU A 62 6.58 0.30 -18.05
N GLU A 63 7.03 -0.90 -17.68
CA GLU A 63 6.84 -1.43 -16.32
C GLU A 63 7.56 -0.63 -15.22
N ASP A 64 8.75 -0.07 -15.48
CA ASP A 64 9.47 0.70 -14.45
C ASP A 64 8.92 2.14 -14.28
N SER A 65 8.41 2.75 -15.36
CA SER A 65 7.74 4.06 -15.31
C SER A 65 6.31 3.96 -14.79
N PHE A 66 5.57 2.94 -15.27
CA PHE A 66 4.19 2.67 -14.88
C PHE A 66 4.11 2.17 -13.44
N CYS A 67 5.03 1.33 -12.95
CA CYS A 67 4.98 0.93 -11.54
C CYS A 67 5.21 2.10 -10.59
N MET A 68 6.07 3.05 -10.96
CA MET A 68 6.31 4.26 -10.16
C MET A 68 5.12 5.24 -10.24
N SER A 69 4.52 5.43 -11.43
CA SER A 69 3.32 6.25 -11.55
C SER A 69 2.10 5.59 -10.89
N LEU A 70 1.98 4.27 -10.95
CA LEU A 70 0.90 3.51 -10.31
C LEU A 70 1.06 3.50 -8.79
N LEU A 71 2.29 3.45 -8.25
CA LEU A 71 2.55 3.62 -6.82
C LEU A 71 2.18 5.04 -6.36
N GLN A 72 2.55 6.06 -7.13
CA GLN A 72 2.20 7.45 -6.84
C GLN A 72 0.68 7.70 -6.96
N GLU A 73 0.02 7.07 -7.94
CA GLU A 73 -1.43 7.13 -8.12
C GLU A 73 -2.17 6.33 -7.03
N TYR A 74 -1.60 5.21 -6.57
CA TYR A 74 -2.12 4.46 -5.42
C TYR A 74 -2.00 5.28 -4.13
N GLU A 75 -0.86 5.94 -3.91
CA GLU A 75 -0.67 6.86 -2.78
C GLU A 75 -1.65 8.02 -2.85
N ASN A 76 -1.82 8.67 -4.01
CA ASN A 76 -2.78 9.77 -4.19
C ASN A 76 -4.25 9.31 -4.04
N LYS A 77 -4.60 8.13 -4.55
CA LYS A 77 -5.96 7.58 -4.46
C LYS A 77 -6.32 7.17 -3.03
N TYR A 78 -5.38 6.54 -2.31
CA TYR A 78 -5.62 6.18 -0.91
C TYR A 78 -5.51 7.39 0.01
N PHE A 79 -4.70 8.40 -0.31
CA PHE A 79 -4.66 9.67 0.44
C PHE A 79 -5.98 10.44 0.33
N ASN A 80 -6.68 10.37 -0.81
CA ASN A 80 -8.01 10.96 -0.98
C ASN A 80 -9.12 10.12 -0.32
N LEU A 81 -8.99 8.79 -0.23
CA LEU A 81 -9.90 7.93 0.53
C LEU A 81 -9.88 8.17 2.06
N PHE A 82 -8.89 8.89 2.57
CA PHE A 82 -8.83 9.32 3.98
C PHE A 82 -9.36 10.74 4.22
N ASN A 83 -9.74 11.49 3.18
CA ASN A 83 -10.25 12.86 3.29
C ASN A 83 -11.63 13.06 2.64
N ASP A 84 -12.23 12.05 2.00
CA ASP A 84 -13.54 12.19 1.35
C ASP A 84 -14.68 11.81 2.32
N ASP A 85 -14.97 12.77 3.18
CA ASP A 85 -16.18 12.86 3.98
C ASP A 85 -17.32 13.27 3.06
N ASN A 86 -17.89 12.31 2.32
CA ASN A 86 -19.02 12.54 1.43
C ASN A 86 -20.19 11.61 1.78
N THR A 87 -20.95 12.07 2.78
CA THR A 87 -22.34 11.69 3.01
C THR A 87 -23.19 12.14 1.83
N ASN A 88 -23.65 11.20 1.01
CA ASN A 88 -24.76 11.45 0.10
C ASN A 88 -26.08 11.21 0.83
N GLU A 89 -26.88 12.27 0.80
CA GLU A 89 -28.18 12.47 1.43
C GLU A 89 -29.30 11.66 0.74
N GLU A 90 -30.28 11.25 1.54
CA GLU A 90 -31.68 11.18 1.12
C GLU A 90 -32.47 12.30 1.84
N PRO A 91 -33.56 12.81 1.26
CA PRO A 91 -33.84 14.24 1.28
C PRO A 91 -34.86 14.69 2.35
N VAL A 92 -34.81 15.99 2.63
CA VAL A 92 -35.82 16.86 3.26
C VAL A 92 -35.88 16.87 4.79
N ASN A 93 -35.10 17.76 5.41
CA ASN A 93 -35.66 18.80 6.28
C ASN A 93 -34.61 19.89 6.58
N ASP A 94 -34.99 21.15 6.35
CA ASP A 94 -34.16 22.34 6.50
C ASP A 94 -33.44 22.39 7.86
N THR A 95 -32.16 21.99 7.88
CA THR A 95 -31.27 22.24 9.03
C THR A 95 -29.96 22.84 8.49
N PRO A 96 -29.48 23.98 9.02
CA PRO A 96 -28.33 24.69 8.46
C PRO A 96 -27.04 23.86 8.51
N PRO A 97 -26.09 24.09 7.57
CA PRO A 97 -24.84 23.35 7.49
C PRO A 97 -24.01 23.51 8.78
N GLN A 98 -23.72 22.41 9.47
CA GLN A 98 -22.80 22.44 10.61
C GLN A 98 -21.36 22.27 10.15
N ASP A 99 -20.57 23.32 10.36
CA ASP A 99 -19.11 23.33 10.27
C ASP A 99 -18.50 22.20 11.12
N LYS A 100 -17.80 21.28 10.46
CA LYS A 100 -17.09 20.15 11.10
C LYS A 100 -15.75 20.62 11.66
N THR A 101 -15.73 21.06 12.92
CA THR A 101 -14.54 20.91 13.79
C THR A 101 -14.91 21.05 15.27
N GLN A 102 -16.10 20.60 15.66
CA GLN A 102 -16.42 20.56 17.08
C GLN A 102 -15.56 19.46 17.75
N PRO A 103 -14.79 19.77 18.81
CA PRO A 103 -14.00 18.77 19.52
C PRO A 103 -14.91 17.65 20.03
N CYS A 104 -14.58 16.40 19.69
CA CYS A 104 -15.31 15.24 20.20
C CYS A 104 -15.12 15.13 21.72
N VAL A 105 -16.11 15.58 22.48
CA VAL A 105 -16.14 15.42 23.93
C VAL A 105 -16.49 13.96 24.25
N TRP A 106 -15.67 13.32 25.07
CA TRP A 106 -15.90 11.97 25.59
C TRP A 106 -16.44 12.09 27.00
N ARG A 107 -17.60 11.47 27.25
CA ARG A 107 -18.08 11.30 28.63
C ARG A 107 -17.35 10.13 29.30
N ASP A 108 -17.39 10.10 30.62
CA ASP A 108 -16.71 9.07 31.41
C ASP A 108 -17.31 7.68 31.17
N ASP A 109 -18.64 7.58 31.07
CA ASP A 109 -19.38 6.36 30.74
C ASP A 109 -19.03 5.85 29.33
N GLU A 110 -18.96 6.73 28.34
CA GLU A 110 -18.53 6.40 26.97
C GLU A 110 -17.10 5.87 26.94
N THR A 111 -16.21 6.49 27.72
CA THR A 111 -14.80 6.08 27.82
C THR A 111 -14.67 4.71 28.50
N LEU A 112 -15.43 4.48 29.58
CA LEU A 112 -15.46 3.18 30.26
C LEU A 112 -16.01 2.08 29.35
N LEU A 113 -17.03 2.38 28.55
CA LEU A 113 -17.57 1.46 27.57
C LEU A 113 -16.52 1.11 26.50
N LEU A 114 -15.82 2.11 25.97
CA LEU A 114 -14.75 1.90 24.99
C LEU A 114 -13.64 1.01 25.55
N LEU A 115 -13.19 1.26 26.78
CA LEU A 115 -12.12 0.49 27.44
C LEU A 115 -12.53 -0.94 27.75
N SER A 116 -13.74 -1.16 28.27
CA SER A 116 -14.26 -2.50 28.54
C SER A 116 -14.44 -3.33 27.27
N SER A 117 -14.94 -2.70 26.20
CA SER A 117 -15.05 -3.31 24.87
C SER A 117 -13.66 -3.69 24.32
N TYR A 118 -12.66 -2.82 24.48
CA TYR A 118 -11.29 -3.09 24.09
C TYR A 118 -10.72 -4.31 24.84
N GLU A 119 -10.83 -4.34 26.17
CA GLU A 119 -10.29 -5.42 27.00
C GLU A 119 -10.91 -6.79 26.64
N GLN A 120 -12.21 -6.80 26.32
CA GLN A 120 -12.91 -8.02 25.90
C GLN A 120 -12.29 -8.66 24.65
N TYR A 121 -11.92 -7.86 23.65
CA TYR A 121 -11.37 -8.35 22.39
C TYR A 121 -9.84 -8.36 22.32
N GLN A 122 -9.16 -7.78 23.33
CA GLN A 122 -7.72 -7.59 23.35
C GLN A 122 -6.96 -8.92 23.16
N LYS A 123 -7.34 -9.97 23.88
CA LYS A 123 -6.66 -11.28 23.79
C LYS A 123 -6.73 -11.87 22.38
N SER A 124 -7.88 -11.75 21.71
CA SER A 124 -8.05 -12.25 20.35
C SER A 124 -7.25 -11.42 19.34
N TYR A 125 -7.11 -10.12 19.59
CA TYR A 125 -6.31 -9.22 18.79
C TYR A 125 -4.80 -9.49 18.95
N ASP A 126 -4.31 -9.58 20.18
CA ASP A 126 -2.90 -9.82 20.51
C ASP A 126 -2.42 -11.18 19.99
N ASN A 127 -3.30 -12.19 20.01
CA ASN A 127 -3.03 -13.52 19.46
C ASN A 127 -3.14 -13.56 17.92
N GLY A 128 -3.45 -12.44 17.26
CA GLY A 128 -3.59 -12.34 15.80
C GLY A 128 -4.79 -13.08 15.21
N GLN A 129 -5.78 -13.48 16.03
CA GLN A 129 -6.98 -14.18 15.56
C GLN A 129 -7.93 -13.26 14.79
N ILE A 130 -7.88 -11.96 15.09
CA ILE A 130 -8.67 -10.92 14.43
C ILE A 130 -7.77 -9.81 13.91
N THR A 131 -8.11 -9.27 12.73
CA THR A 131 -7.40 -8.12 12.16
C THR A 131 -7.76 -6.84 12.90
N ASN A 132 -6.90 -5.82 12.84
CA ASN A 132 -7.15 -4.52 13.46
C ASN A 132 -8.49 -3.90 12.97
N LEU A 133 -8.76 -4.01 11.67
CA LEU A 133 -10.02 -3.56 11.08
C LEU A 133 -11.25 -4.23 11.72
N LYS A 134 -11.18 -5.56 11.91
CA LYS A 134 -12.27 -6.33 12.52
C LYS A 134 -12.41 -6.01 14.00
N PHE A 135 -11.29 -5.83 14.70
CA PHE A 135 -11.24 -5.43 16.09
C PHE A 135 -11.95 -4.09 16.34
N VAL A 136 -11.58 -3.05 15.58
CA VAL A 136 -12.22 -1.72 15.69
C VAL A 136 -13.71 -1.79 15.33
N LYS A 137 -14.07 -2.57 14.30
CA LYS A 137 -15.48 -2.76 13.92
C LYS A 137 -16.32 -3.35 15.05
N LEU A 138 -15.80 -4.37 15.76
CA LEU A 138 -16.49 -4.98 16.90
C LEU A 138 -16.70 -4.01 18.06
N ILE A 139 -15.70 -3.18 18.35
CA ILE A 139 -15.82 -2.12 19.36
C ILE A 139 -16.88 -1.10 18.95
N MET A 140 -16.88 -0.67 17.69
CA MET A 140 -17.90 0.27 17.18
C MET A 140 -19.32 -0.31 17.25
N GLU A 141 -19.48 -1.60 16.92
CA GLU A 141 -20.77 -2.28 17.03
C GLU A 141 -21.27 -2.29 18.49
N GLN A 142 -20.39 -2.52 19.46
CA GLN A 142 -20.76 -2.43 20.88
C GLN A 142 -21.09 -1.01 21.34
N MET A 143 -20.35 -0.01 20.87
CA MET A 143 -20.65 1.39 21.19
C MET A 143 -22.00 1.82 20.63
N LYS A 144 -22.32 1.45 19.39
CA LYS A 144 -23.62 1.71 18.76
C LYS A 144 -24.77 1.02 19.49
N ALA A 145 -24.54 -0.19 20.02
CA ALA A 145 -25.55 -0.90 20.81
C ALA A 145 -25.92 -0.18 22.13
N HIS A 146 -25.06 0.71 22.62
CA HIS A 146 -25.31 1.54 23.81
C HIS A 146 -25.66 2.99 23.44
N GLU A 147 -26.13 3.22 22.22
CA GLU A 147 -26.56 4.54 21.72
C GLU A 147 -25.43 5.60 21.72
N VAL A 148 -24.16 5.14 21.73
CA VAL A 148 -23.01 6.03 21.64
C VAL A 148 -22.54 6.09 20.19
N ASP A 149 -22.86 7.19 19.50
CA ASP A 149 -22.44 7.41 18.13
C ASP A 149 -21.07 8.10 18.09
N LYS A 150 -20.01 7.30 17.93
CA LYS A 150 -18.65 7.78 17.68
C LYS A 150 -18.15 7.23 16.36
N THR A 151 -17.41 8.05 15.62
CA THR A 151 -16.77 7.61 14.38
C THR A 151 -15.62 6.66 14.69
N ARG A 152 -15.20 5.92 13.66
CA ARG A 152 -14.06 5.02 13.76
C ARG A 152 -12.81 5.76 14.24
N GLU A 153 -12.55 6.91 13.63
CA GLU A 153 -11.37 7.74 13.86
C GLU A 153 -11.37 8.24 15.32
N GLN A 154 -12.53 8.65 15.84
CA GLN A 154 -12.67 9.05 17.24
C GLN A 154 -12.34 7.91 18.19
N CYS A 155 -12.87 6.70 17.96
CA CYS A 155 -12.58 5.53 18.79
C CYS A 155 -11.09 5.14 18.75
N ILE A 156 -10.48 5.12 17.57
CA ILE A 156 -9.05 4.81 17.41
C ILE A 156 -8.20 5.85 18.13
N ASN A 157 -8.44 7.14 17.87
CA ASN A 157 -7.67 8.22 18.50
C ASN A 157 -7.79 8.16 20.02
N LYS A 158 -9.01 7.94 20.54
CA LYS A 158 -9.23 7.80 21.99
C LYS A 158 -8.53 6.59 22.58
N ILE A 159 -8.57 5.43 21.91
CA ILE A 159 -7.82 4.23 22.31
C ILE A 159 -6.31 4.51 22.37
N LEU A 160 -5.77 5.16 21.33
CA LEU A 160 -4.36 5.48 21.26
C LEU A 160 -3.98 6.47 22.37
N ASP A 161 -4.76 7.53 22.55
CA ASP A 161 -4.54 8.51 23.60
C ASP A 161 -4.60 7.82 24.97
N ASP A 162 -5.65 7.08 25.32
CA ASP A 162 -5.77 6.50 26.66
C ASP A 162 -4.71 5.42 26.97
N MET A 163 -4.29 4.62 25.97
CA MET A 163 -3.29 3.56 26.17
C MET A 163 -1.85 4.02 26.11
N PHE A 164 -1.55 5.04 25.29
CA PHE A 164 -0.19 5.52 25.08
C PHE A 164 0.13 6.81 25.85
N SER A 165 -0.85 7.65 26.19
CA SER A 165 -0.62 8.84 27.03
C SER A 165 -0.34 8.49 28.49
N LYS A 166 -0.94 7.41 29.02
CA LYS A 166 -0.75 6.96 30.41
C LYS A 166 0.56 6.19 30.65
N LYS A 167 1.44 6.08 29.65
CA LYS A 167 2.79 5.53 29.80
C LYS A 167 3.79 6.67 30.03
N PRO A 168 4.09 7.08 31.28
CA PRO A 168 5.07 8.14 31.56
C PRO A 168 6.51 7.79 31.13
N TRP A 169 6.74 6.57 30.64
CA TRP A 169 8.04 6.00 30.27
C TRP A 169 8.35 5.99 28.78
N ILE A 170 7.50 6.54 27.90
CA ILE A 170 8.02 7.03 26.60
C ILE A 170 8.63 8.41 26.86
N LYS A 171 9.68 8.44 27.67
CA LYS A 171 10.66 9.53 27.54
C LYS A 171 11.23 9.34 26.14
N PRO A 172 11.14 10.30 25.21
CA PRO A 172 11.93 10.19 24.01
C PRO A 172 13.37 10.00 24.48
N LEU A 173 13.98 8.84 24.16
CA LEU A 173 15.35 8.52 24.58
C LEU A 173 16.36 9.59 24.13
N SER A 174 15.93 10.40 23.17
CA SER A 174 16.58 11.61 22.71
C SER A 174 15.50 12.65 22.38
N LEU A 175 15.48 13.78 23.10
CA LEU A 175 14.99 15.02 22.50
C LEU A 175 15.92 15.29 21.30
N ALA A 176 15.42 15.18 20.07
CA ALA A 176 16.13 15.77 18.94
C ALA A 176 16.21 17.28 19.23
N GLY A 177 17.41 17.76 19.55
CA GLY A 177 17.62 19.07 20.16
C GLY A 177 16.97 20.20 19.36
N ASN A 178 15.94 20.81 19.94
CA ASN A 178 15.34 22.04 19.41
C ASN A 178 15.39 23.21 20.42
N SER A 179 16.37 23.19 21.33
CA SER A 179 16.67 24.36 22.16
C SER A 179 18.11 24.31 22.66
N VAL A 180 19.08 24.39 21.74
CA VAL A 180 20.37 24.97 22.13
C VAL A 180 20.17 26.48 22.04
N PRO A 181 20.25 27.23 23.15
CA PRO A 181 20.25 28.69 23.08
C PRO A 181 21.44 29.11 22.22
N LEU A 182 21.19 29.93 21.19
CA LEU A 182 22.23 30.67 20.48
C LEU A 182 22.87 31.64 21.49
N THR A 183 23.79 31.13 22.28
CA THR A 183 24.68 31.93 23.10
C THR A 183 26.04 31.85 22.45
N ASP A 184 26.59 33.04 22.19
CA ASP A 184 27.76 33.27 21.36
C ASP A 184 28.94 32.45 21.82
N ILE A 185 29.49 31.64 20.90
CA ILE A 185 30.69 30.85 21.14
C ILE A 185 31.87 31.82 21.15
N SER A 186 32.22 32.31 22.34
CA SER A 186 33.59 32.71 22.65
C SER A 186 34.47 31.47 22.69
N ASN A 187 35.57 31.51 21.93
CA ASN A 187 36.67 30.56 21.98
C ASN A 187 37.09 30.25 23.42
N ASP A 188 37.01 28.98 23.86
CA ASP A 188 38.14 28.35 24.53
C ASP A 188 38.02 26.81 24.68
N SER A 189 39.10 26.15 24.28
CA SER A 189 39.73 24.96 24.86
C SER A 189 38.92 23.68 25.25
N LEU A 190 39.07 22.67 24.37
CA LEU A 190 39.47 21.27 24.63
C LEU A 190 38.64 20.36 25.57
N THR A 191 37.87 19.43 24.98
CA THR A 191 38.15 17.96 24.92
C THR A 191 36.92 17.18 24.41
N SER A 192 36.93 16.75 23.14
CA SER A 192 35.96 15.78 22.59
C SER A 192 36.64 14.90 21.53
N PRO A 193 36.71 13.57 21.71
CA PRO A 193 37.15 12.63 20.68
C PRO A 193 35.94 11.93 20.01
N PRO A 194 36.14 11.04 19.02
CA PRO A 194 36.29 11.24 17.58
C PRO A 194 34.96 11.01 16.80
N CYS A 195 33.94 11.84 17.00
CA CYS A 195 32.59 11.55 16.48
C CYS A 195 32.41 11.63 14.93
N LYS A 196 33.30 12.33 14.20
CA LYS A 196 33.11 12.55 12.74
C LYS A 196 33.43 11.32 11.87
N LYS A 197 34.43 10.50 12.24
CA LYS A 197 34.85 9.33 11.45
C LYS A 197 33.82 8.21 11.46
N MET A 198 33.11 8.05 12.57
CA MET A 198 32.07 7.03 12.75
C MET A 198 30.85 7.31 11.86
N LYS A 199 30.48 8.59 11.66
CA LYS A 199 29.38 8.97 10.76
C LYS A 199 29.68 8.64 9.29
N LEU A 200 30.91 8.87 8.83
CA LEU A 200 31.34 8.54 7.47
C LEU A 200 31.36 7.03 7.21
N ALA A 201 31.83 6.25 8.20
CA ALA A 201 31.82 4.79 8.10
C ALA A 201 30.38 4.24 8.01
N LEU A 202 29.45 4.80 8.80
CA LEU A 202 28.04 4.40 8.76
C LEU A 202 27.38 4.74 7.41
N THR A 203 27.67 5.92 6.85
CA THR A 203 27.16 6.28 5.51
C THR A 203 27.70 5.38 4.42
N GLN A 204 28.99 5.02 4.48
CA GLN A 204 29.59 4.11 3.50
C GLN A 204 29.00 2.70 3.61
N ALA A 205 28.83 2.17 4.82
CA ALA A 205 28.21 0.87 5.04
C ALA A 205 26.77 0.83 4.50
N LYS A 206 26.02 1.94 4.65
CA LYS A 206 24.67 2.07 4.10
C LYS A 206 24.67 2.07 2.57
N ILE A 207 25.61 2.76 1.92
CA ILE A 207 25.75 2.76 0.46
C ILE A 207 26.08 1.34 -0.03
N ASN A 208 27.08 0.68 0.57
CA ASN A 208 27.48 -0.68 0.21
C ASN A 208 26.31 -1.66 0.32
N TYR A 209 25.51 -1.57 1.39
CA TYR A 209 24.32 -2.41 1.57
C TYR A 209 23.31 -2.24 0.43
N PHE A 210 23.06 -1.02 -0.02
CA PHE A 210 22.14 -0.79 -1.13
C PHE A 210 22.68 -1.31 -2.46
N GLU A 211 23.97 -1.13 -2.72
CA GLU A 211 24.63 -1.68 -3.91
C GLU A 211 24.55 -3.21 -3.94
N ASP A 212 24.84 -3.86 -2.82
CA ASP A 212 24.71 -5.31 -2.67
C ASP A 212 23.26 -5.79 -2.84
N ALA A 213 22.30 -5.04 -2.31
CA ALA A 213 20.88 -5.36 -2.46
C ALA A 213 20.43 -5.28 -3.93
N ILE A 214 20.89 -4.27 -4.68
CA ILE A 214 20.61 -4.13 -6.11
C ILE A 214 21.25 -5.28 -6.90
N LYS A 215 22.52 -5.58 -6.63
CA LYS A 215 23.24 -6.67 -7.30
C LYS A 215 22.61 -8.03 -7.04
N ASN A 216 22.22 -8.32 -5.80
CA ASN A 216 21.52 -9.55 -5.44
C ASN A 216 20.17 -9.69 -6.15
N ARG A 217 19.44 -8.59 -6.34
CA ARG A 217 18.20 -8.60 -7.13
C ARG A 217 18.45 -8.90 -8.60
N GLN A 218 19.50 -8.33 -9.20
CA GLN A 218 19.90 -8.60 -10.58
C GLN A 218 20.29 -10.07 -10.76
N LEU A 219 21.15 -10.59 -9.88
CA LEU A 219 21.62 -11.96 -9.93
C LEU A 219 20.46 -12.96 -9.85
N LYS A 220 19.48 -12.73 -8.98
CA LYS A 220 18.26 -13.57 -8.92
C LYS A 220 17.42 -13.53 -10.22
N ARG A 221 17.39 -12.39 -10.91
CA ARG A 221 16.70 -12.29 -12.22
C ARG A 221 17.45 -13.06 -13.30
N GLU A 222 18.78 -12.94 -13.32
CA GLU A 222 19.65 -13.66 -14.26
C GLU A 222 19.59 -15.17 -14.04
N GLU A 223 19.62 -15.64 -12.79
CA GLU A 223 19.44 -17.06 -12.45
C GLU A 223 18.09 -17.58 -12.93
N LYS A 224 17.01 -16.81 -12.72
CA LYS A 224 15.67 -17.17 -13.20
C LYS A 224 15.60 -17.18 -14.72
N ALA A 225 16.21 -16.22 -15.39
CA ALA A 225 16.28 -16.16 -16.85
C ALA A 225 17.05 -17.36 -17.42
N SER A 226 18.22 -17.68 -16.86
CA SER A 226 19.02 -18.84 -17.26
C SER A 226 18.31 -20.16 -16.99
N TYR A 227 17.57 -20.28 -15.89
CA TYR A 227 16.73 -21.45 -15.62
C TYR A 227 15.62 -21.60 -16.67
N ASN A 228 14.92 -20.50 -17.00
CA ASN A 228 13.88 -20.49 -18.01
C ASN A 228 14.43 -20.86 -19.40
N GLU A 229 15.60 -20.33 -19.76
CA GLU A 229 16.27 -20.64 -21.02
C GLU A 229 16.61 -22.13 -21.12
N ARG A 230 17.22 -22.72 -20.08
CA ARG A 230 17.50 -24.16 -20.03
C ARG A 230 16.23 -25.00 -20.15
N LYS A 231 15.14 -24.55 -19.52
CA LYS A 231 13.84 -25.21 -19.59
C LYS A 231 13.28 -25.18 -21.03
N LEU A 232 13.39 -24.04 -21.71
CA LEU A 232 12.97 -23.90 -23.12
C LEU A 232 13.80 -24.80 -24.04
N GLN A 233 15.13 -24.84 -23.88
CA GLN A 233 15.99 -25.74 -24.64
C GLN A 233 15.62 -27.22 -24.46
N MET A 234 15.18 -27.63 -23.26
CA MET A 234 14.69 -29.00 -23.03
C MET A 234 13.39 -29.26 -23.79
N PHE A 235 12.44 -28.32 -23.76
CA PHE A 235 11.18 -28.47 -24.50
C PHE A 235 11.40 -28.51 -26.00
N GLU A 236 12.32 -27.71 -26.52
CA GLU A 236 12.70 -27.72 -27.94
C GLU A 236 13.23 -29.09 -28.37
N LYS A 237 14.15 -29.68 -27.58
CA LYS A 237 14.66 -31.04 -27.82
C LYS A 237 13.56 -32.10 -27.80
N ILE A 238 12.61 -32.01 -26.86
CA ILE A 238 11.47 -32.93 -26.81
C ILE A 238 10.60 -32.74 -28.05
N ALA A 239 10.29 -31.50 -28.44
CA ALA A 239 9.50 -31.20 -29.61
C ALA A 239 10.15 -31.73 -30.91
N GLU A 240 11.47 -31.61 -31.06
CA GLU A 240 12.21 -32.18 -32.18
C GLU A 240 12.14 -33.71 -32.21
N SER A 241 12.22 -34.36 -31.04
CA SER A 241 12.13 -35.82 -30.95
C SER A 241 10.76 -36.37 -31.33
N LEU A 242 9.68 -35.61 -31.10
CA LEU A 242 8.31 -35.97 -31.46
C LEU A 242 7.93 -35.66 -32.92
N LYS A 243 8.74 -34.86 -33.62
CA LYS A 243 8.56 -34.56 -35.05
C LYS A 243 9.09 -35.67 -35.97
N LYS A 244 9.74 -36.71 -35.42
CA LYS A 244 10.13 -37.94 -36.12
C LYS A 244 9.02 -38.98 -36.02
#